data_AF-Q8KY77-F1
#
_entry.id   AF-Q8KY77-F1
#
_cell.length_a   1.000
_cell.length_b   1.000
_cell.length_c   1.000
_cell.angle_alpha   90.00
_cell.angle_beta   90.00
_cell.angle_gamma   90.00
#
_symmetry.space_group_name_H-M   'P 1'
#
loop_
_entity.id
_entity.type
_entity.pdbx_description
1 polymer ?
#
loop_
_entity_poly.entity_id
_entity_poly.type
_entity_poly.pdbx_seq_one_letter_code
_entity_poly.pdbx_strand_id
1 'polypeptide(L)'
;FAGLRPAFDSRLMKLEDEMKGDRYELRAEIPGVDPEKDIEITVLDGQLTIKAERSEKEEFNGRSEFWYGSFIRTVPLPAGVTEDGI
;
A
#
# COMPACT_ATOMS: atom_id res chain seq x y z
N PHE A 1 -3.00 2.26 19.12
CA PHE A 1 -3.07 3.72 18.93
C PHE A 1 -3.63 4.00 17.53
N ALA A 2 -4.91 4.38 17.42
CA ALA A 2 -5.53 4.71 16.14
C ALA A 2 -5.29 6.19 15.83
N GLY A 3 -4.32 6.50 14.98
CA GLY A 3 -4.10 7.85 14.48
C GLY A 3 -5.27 8.29 13.62
N LEU A 4 -5.81 9.50 13.89
CA LEU A 4 -6.83 10.14 13.08
C LEU A 4 -6.41 10.19 11.61
N ARG A 5 -7.18 9.55 10.73
CA ARG A 5 -7.06 9.71 9.27
C ARG A 5 -7.82 10.98 8.86
N PRO A 6 -7.25 11.92 8.09
CA PRO A 6 -8.01 13.04 7.56
C PRO A 6 -9.11 12.51 6.62
N ALA A 7 -10.33 13.01 6.78
CA ALA A 7 -11.54 12.50 6.13
C ALA A 7 -11.71 12.83 4.63
N PHE A 8 -10.64 13.15 3.90
CA PHE A 8 -10.75 13.69 2.54
C PHE A 8 -9.87 13.03 1.47
N ASP A 9 -9.57 11.74 1.60
CA ASP A 9 -9.00 11.01 0.48
C ASP A 9 -9.76 9.71 0.20
N SER A 10 -10.69 9.78 -0.76
CA SER A 10 -11.42 8.62 -1.27
C SER A 10 -10.55 7.72 -2.16
N ARG A 11 -9.24 8.01 -2.28
CA ARG A 11 -8.30 7.35 -3.21
C ARG A 11 -7.16 6.63 -2.47
N LEU A 12 -7.29 6.46 -1.16
CA LEU A 12 -6.30 5.74 -0.38
C LEU A 12 -6.29 4.26 -0.77
N MET A 13 -5.09 3.73 -1.05
CA MET A 13 -4.86 2.28 -1.10
C MET A 13 -5.38 1.69 0.22
N LYS A 14 -6.37 0.81 0.08
CA LYS A 14 -7.01 0.14 1.20
C LYS A 14 -6.04 -0.87 1.76
N LEU A 15 -5.98 -0.91 3.08
CA LEU A 15 -5.10 -1.80 3.81
C LEU A 15 -5.81 -2.36 5.04
N GLU A 16 -5.47 -3.59 5.38
CA GLU A 16 -5.73 -4.23 6.66
C GLU A 16 -4.40 -4.74 7.23
N ASP A 17 -4.26 -4.66 8.54
CA ASP A 17 -3.11 -5.17 9.25
C ASP A 17 -3.51 -5.89 10.54
N GLU A 18 -2.75 -6.92 10.89
CA GLU A 18 -2.98 -7.70 12.10
C GLU A 18 -1.68 -8.30 12.65
N MET A 19 -1.65 -8.52 13.96
CA MET A 19 -0.62 -9.33 14.62
C MET A 19 -1.09 -10.78 14.70
N LYS A 20 -0.35 -11.70 14.08
CA LYS A 20 -0.52 -13.15 14.20
C LYS A 20 0.63 -13.75 15.00
N GLY A 21 0.46 -13.82 16.32
CA GLY A 21 1.52 -14.28 17.22
C GLY A 21 2.69 -13.31 17.23
N ASP A 22 3.84 -13.75 16.73
CA ASP A 22 5.06 -12.97 16.55
C ASP A 22 5.21 -12.34 15.15
N ARG A 23 4.27 -12.61 14.24
CA ARG A 23 4.29 -12.05 12.88
C ARG A 23 3.33 -10.88 12.72
N TYR A 24 3.81 -9.79 12.15
CA TYR A 24 2.98 -8.71 11.63
C TYR A 24 2.58 -9.03 10.17
N GLU A 25 1.28 -9.02 9.88
CA GLU A 25 0.76 -9.15 8.51
C GLU A 25 0.10 -7.85 8.08
N LEU A 26 0.49 -7.36 6.91
CA LEU A 26 -0.14 -6.23 6.23
C LEU A 26 -0.62 -6.68 4.86
N ARG A 27 -1.85 -6.32 4.50
CA ARG A 27 -2.43 -6.62 3.19
C ARG A 27 -2.97 -5.34 2.57
N ALA A 28 -2.67 -5.14 1.29
CA ALA A 28 -3.10 -3.99 0.53
C ALA A 28 -3.88 -4.42 -0.72
N GLU A 29 -5.00 -3.76 -1.00
CA GLU A 29 -5.73 -3.95 -2.25
C GLU A 29 -5.14 -3.03 -3.32
N ILE A 30 -4.44 -3.62 -4.31
CA ILE A 30 -3.81 -2.88 -5.42
C ILE A 30 -4.14 -3.60 -6.74
N PRO A 31 -5.36 -3.45 -7.28
CA PRO A 31 -5.77 -4.15 -8.48
C PRO A 31 -5.17 -3.55 -9.75
N GLY A 32 -4.74 -4.42 -10.67
CA GLY A 32 -4.33 -4.03 -12.02
C GLY A 32 -2.91 -3.49 -12.13
N VAL A 33 -2.01 -3.90 -11.22
CA VAL A 33 -0.56 -3.64 -11.26
C VAL A 33 0.19 -4.98 -11.32
N ASP A 34 1.40 -4.99 -11.87
CA ASP A 34 2.34 -6.11 -11.82
C ASP A 34 3.13 -6.05 -10.49
N PRO A 35 3.00 -7.04 -9.58
CA PRO A 35 3.67 -6.99 -8.28
C PRO A 35 5.20 -6.91 -8.34
N GLU A 36 5.82 -7.42 -9.40
CA GLU A 36 7.29 -7.45 -9.52
C GLU A 36 7.85 -6.16 -10.13
N LYS A 37 7.04 -5.44 -10.91
CA LYS A 37 7.50 -4.25 -11.66
C LYS A 37 6.94 -2.95 -11.12
N ASP A 38 5.70 -2.99 -10.65
CA ASP A 38 4.91 -1.80 -10.38
C ASP A 38 4.70 -1.58 -8.88
N ILE A 39 5.26 -2.44 -8.01
CA ILE A 39 5.19 -2.30 -6.55
C ILE A 39 6.59 -2.21 -5.95
N GLU A 40 6.80 -1.20 -5.11
CA GLU A 40 7.99 -1.03 -4.29
C GLU A 40 7.59 -1.07 -2.82
N ILE A 41 8.24 -1.92 -2.03
CA ILE A 41 8.09 -1.98 -0.58
C ILE A 41 9.40 -1.54 0.04
N THR A 42 9.34 -0.56 0.93
CA THR A 42 10.49 -0.07 1.68
C THR A 42 10.17 -0.10 3.15
N VAL A 43 11.12 -0.54 3.97
CA VAL A 43 11.10 -0.29 5.41
C VAL A 43 12.26 0.61 5.77
N LEU A 44 11.93 1.65 6.53
CA LEU A 44 12.87 2.64 7.01
C LEU A 44 12.32 3.26 8.29
N ASP A 45 13.16 3.43 9.31
CA ASP A 45 12.82 4.11 10.56
C ASP A 45 11.55 3.57 11.25
N GLY A 46 11.35 2.25 11.21
CA GLY A 46 10.18 1.59 11.80
C GLY A 46 8.87 1.86 11.05
N GLN A 47 8.94 2.28 9.79
CA GLN A 47 7.79 2.49 8.92
C GLN A 47 7.89 1.61 7.69
N LEU A 48 6.78 0.95 7.34
CA LEU A 48 6.64 0.25 6.07
C LEU A 48 5.90 1.13 5.08
N THR A 49 6.53 1.39 3.94
CA THR A 49 5.97 2.17 2.84
C THR A 49 5.72 1.25 1.66
N ILE A 50 4.49 1.27 1.15
CA ILE A 50 4.08 0.63 -0.10
C ILE A 50 3.89 1.73 -1.13
N LYS A 51 4.66 1.68 -2.21
CA LYS A 51 4.40 2.45 -3.42
C LYS A 51 3.94 1.52 -4.52
N ALA A 52 2.95 1.95 -5.29
CA ALA A 52 2.53 1.23 -6.47
C ALA A 52 2.22 2.19 -7.62
N GLU A 53 2.49 1.78 -8.85
CA GLU A 53 2.16 2.55 -10.04
C GLU A 53 1.12 1.78 -10.87
N ARG A 54 0.06 2.45 -11.32
CA ARG A 54 -0.91 1.85 -12.24
C ARG A 54 -0.98 2.63 -13.52
N SER A 55 -0.50 2.04 -14.61
CA SER A 55 -0.55 2.65 -15.94
C SER A 55 -1.95 2.60 -16.55
N GLU A 56 -2.29 3.66 -17.29
CA GLU A 56 -3.46 3.68 -18.16
C GLU A 56 -3.22 2.82 -19.41
N LYS A 57 -4.29 2.22 -19.95
CA LYS A 57 -4.24 1.52 -21.23
C LYS A 57 -4.49 2.51 -22.37
N GLU A 58 -3.55 2.63 -23.29
CA GLU A 58 -3.62 3.58 -24.41
C GLU A 58 -4.87 3.40 -25.31
N GLU A 59 -5.39 2.17 -25.44
CA GLU A 59 -6.55 1.85 -26.28
C GLU A 59 -7.85 1.64 -25.46
N PHE A 60 -8.04 2.35 -24.35
CA PHE A 60 -9.29 2.25 -23.60
C PHE A 60 -10.39 3.18 -24.15
N ASN A 61 -11.36 2.61 -24.85
CA ASN A 61 -12.51 3.35 -25.40
C ASN A 61 -13.78 3.15 -24.55
N GLY A 62 -13.78 3.67 -23.33
CA GLY A 62 -14.90 3.54 -22.39
C GLY A 62 -14.84 4.53 -21.23
N ARG A 63 -15.65 4.31 -20.19
CA ARG A 63 -15.58 5.06 -18.93
C ARG A 63 -14.83 4.25 -17.88
N SER A 64 -13.80 4.86 -17.27
CA SER A 64 -13.06 4.29 -16.15
C SER A 64 -13.40 5.04 -14.87
N GLU A 65 -13.57 4.30 -13.77
CA GLU A 65 -13.59 4.85 -12.41
C GLU A 65 -12.30 4.50 -11.65
N PHE A 66 -11.37 3.82 -12.34
CA PHE A 66 -10.06 3.50 -11.81
C PHE A 66 -9.19 4.74 -11.80
N TRP A 67 -8.39 4.84 -10.75
CA TRP A 67 -7.34 5.81 -10.67
C TRP A 67 -6.05 5.22 -11.25
N TYR A 68 -5.38 5.99 -12.10
CA TYR A 68 -4.09 5.69 -12.69
C TYR A 68 -3.03 6.62 -12.09
N GLY A 69 -1.78 6.19 -12.08
CA GLY A 69 -0.67 6.89 -11.44
C GLY A 69 -0.16 6.21 -10.15
N SER A 70 0.49 7.01 -9.30
CA SER A 70 1.21 6.52 -8.12
C SER A 70 0.40 6.48 -6.81
N PHE A 71 0.21 5.29 -6.26
CA PHE A 71 -0.35 5.08 -4.93
C PHE A 71 0.79 4.99 -3.91
N ILE A 72 0.68 5.73 -2.80
CA ILE A 72 1.65 5.64 -1.71
C ILE A 72 0.91 5.51 -0.38
N ARG A 73 1.29 4.51 0.42
CA ARG A 73 0.84 4.36 1.80
C ARG A 73 2.00 4.02 2.70
N THR A 74 2.03 4.67 3.85
CA THR A 74 2.99 4.41 4.91
C THR A 74 2.24 3.99 6.16
N VAL A 75 2.68 2.90 6.77
CA VAL A 75 2.14 2.38 8.04
C VAL A 75 3.28 2.24 9.05
N PRO A 76 3.05 2.64 10.31
CA PRO A 76 4.03 2.39 11.37
C PRO A 76 4.07 0.90 11.69
N LEU A 77 5.28 0.34 11.78
CA LEU A 77 5.45 -1.03 12.22
C LEU A 77 5.30 -1.13 13.73
N PRO A 78 4.77 -2.26 14.25
CA PRO A 78 4.79 -2.55 15.67
C PRO A 78 6.23 -2.58 16.24
N ALA A 79 6.37 -2.27 17.52
CA ALA A 79 7.66 -2.33 18.19
C ALA A 79 8.24 -3.75 18.14
N GLY A 80 9.51 -3.87 17.75
CA GLY A 80 10.23 -5.14 17.67
C GLY A 80 10.18 -5.83 16.30
N VAL A 81 9.44 -5.30 15.32
CA VAL A 81 9.56 -5.74 13.92
C VAL A 81 10.80 -5.08 13.31
N THR A 82 11.70 -5.89 12.78
CA THR A 82 12.93 -5.43 12.11
C THR A 82 12.89 -5.74 10.62
N GLU A 83 13.73 -5.05 9.85
CA GLU A 83 13.80 -5.14 8.38
C GLU A 83 14.28 -6.51 7.87
N ASP A 84 14.99 -7.26 8.71
CA ASP A 84 15.74 -8.47 8.35
C ASP A 84 14.87 -9.70 7.96
N GLY A 85 13.55 -9.57 7.87
CA GLY A 85 12.64 -10.70 7.66
C GLY A 85 11.36 -10.40 6.87
N ILE A 86 11.35 -9.34 6.07
CA ILE A 86 10.19 -8.93 5.25
C ILE A 86 10.22 -9.59 3.88
#